data_AF-A0ABD0QER8-F1
#
_entry.id   AF-A0ABD0QER8-F1
#
_cell.length_a   1.000
_cell.length_b   1.000
_cell.length_c   1.000
_cell.angle_alpha   90.00
_cell.angle_beta   90.00
_cell.angle_gamma   90.00
#
_symmetry.space_group_name_H-M   'P 1'
#
loop_
_entity.id
_entity.type
_entity.pdbx_description
1 polymer ?
#
loop_
_entity_poly.entity_id
_entity_poly.type
_entity_poly.pdbx_seq_one_letter_code
_entity_poly.pdbx_strand_id
1 'polypeptide(L)' 'NVVQSYSPNEDEDVVAERLRVDRGEASADILQVNHLSKVYQNLNKRVQAVKRLSVGIPAGE' A
#
# COMPACT_ATOMS: atom_id res chain seq x y z
N ASN A 1 7.58 3.06 -16.76
CA ASN A 1 8.42 3.62 -15.69
C ASN A 1 7.64 4.60 -14.84
N VAL A 2 6.94 4.10 -13.83
CA VAL A 2 6.44 4.98 -12.76
C VAL A 2 7.55 5.02 -11.72
N VAL A 3 8.23 6.16 -11.61
CA VAL A 3 9.18 6.41 -10.54
C VAL A 3 8.39 6.34 -9.23
N GLN A 4 8.66 5.32 -8.41
CA GLN A 4 8.12 5.22 -7.06
C GLN A 4 8.61 6.44 -6.28
N SER A 5 7.72 7.40 -6.04
CA SER A 5 7.95 8.47 -5.07
C SER A 5 7.81 7.87 -3.68
N TYR A 6 8.93 7.39 -3.16
CA TYR A 6 9.09 7.09 -1.74
C TYR A 6 8.90 8.40 -0.98
N SER A 7 8.05 8.38 0.05
CA SER A 7 8.07 9.46 1.03
C SER A 7 9.46 9.43 1.68
N PRO A 8 10.18 10.55 1.81
CA PRO A 8 11.47 10.58 2.50
C PRO A 8 11.43 10.02 3.94
N ASN A 9 10.23 9.84 4.50
CA ASN A 9 9.97 9.36 5.86
C ASN A 9 9.08 8.10 5.89
N GLU A 10 9.05 7.29 4.83
CA GLU A 10 8.41 5.97 4.93
C GLU A 10 9.26 5.05 5.81
N ASP A 11 8.60 4.38 6.76
CA ASP A 11 9.25 3.46 7.71
C ASP A 11 9.81 2.23 6.99
N GLU A 12 10.90 1.68 7.51
CA GLU A 12 11.62 0.54 6.94
C GLU A 12 10.71 -0.69 6.84
N ASP A 13 9.88 -0.93 7.86
CA ASP A 13 8.94 -2.04 7.90
C ASP A 13 7.84 -1.91 6.83
N VAL A 14 7.33 -0.70 6.59
CA VAL A 14 6.36 -0.39 5.53
C VAL A 14 6.95 -0.61 4.15
N VAL A 15 8.22 -0.25 3.95
CA VAL A 15 8.92 -0.48 2.67
C VAL A 15 9.14 -1.98 2.45
N ALA A 16 9.59 -2.70 3.49
CA ALA A 16 9.82 -4.13 3.42
C ALA A 16 8.52 -4.90 3.11
N GLU A 17 7.43 -4.54 3.79
CA GLU A 17 6.12 -5.17 3.58
C GLU A 17 5.59 -4.92 2.17
N ARG A 18 5.71 -3.68 1.67
CA ARG A 18 5.32 -3.40 0.28
C ARG A 18 6.14 -4.19 -0.72
N LEU A 19 7.46 -4.33 -0.52
CA LEU A 19 8.29 -5.15 -1.39
C LEU A 19 7.91 -6.63 -1.33
N ARG A 20 7.60 -7.17 -0.14
CA ARG A 20 7.14 -8.55 0.05
C ARG A 20 5.87 -8.79 -0.78
N VAL A 21 4.89 -7.90 -0.66
CA VAL A 21 3.63 -7.96 -1.41
C VAL A 21 3.86 -7.79 -2.92
N ASP A 22 4.61 -6.77 -3.34
CA ASP A 22 4.87 -6.46 -4.75
C ASP A 22 5.64 -7.59 -5.48
N ARG A 23 6.46 -8.35 -4.76
CA ARG A 23 7.18 -9.52 -5.27
C ARG A 23 6.34 -10.80 -5.30
N GLY A 24 5.12 -10.78 -4.77
CA GLY A 24 4.26 -11.95 -4.64
C GLY A 24 4.67 -12.91 -3.51
N GLU A 25 5.56 -12.49 -2.62
CA GLU A 25 5.99 -13.28 -1.46
C GLU A 25 4.85 -13.40 -0.41
N ALA A 26 3.86 -12.51 -0.47
CA ALA A 26 2.61 -12.56 0.31
C ALA A 26 1.54 -13.49 -0.29
N SER A 27 1.86 -14.32 -1.29
CA SER A 27 0.87 -15.11 -2.04
C SER A 27 0.02 -16.07 -1.20
N ALA A 28 0.51 -16.50 -0.03
CA ALA A 28 -0.20 -17.36 0.91
C ALA A 28 -1.07 -16.59 1.93
N ASP A 29 -0.99 -15.26 1.96
CA ASP A 29 -1.76 -14.42 2.88
C ASP A 29 -3.25 -14.50 2.53
N ILE A 30 -4.12 -14.50 3.55
CA ILE A 30 -5.57 -14.66 3.36
C ILE A 30 -6.19 -13.45 2.64
N LEU A 31 -5.61 -12.27 2.84
CA LEU A 31 -5.97 -11.05 2.13
C LEU A 31 -4.71 -10.31 1.72
N GLN A 32 -4.65 -9.90 0.45
CA GLN A 32 -3.61 -9.02 -0.07
C GLN A 32 -4.26 -7.76 -0.63
N VAL A 33 -3.76 -6.61 -0.18
CA VAL A 33 -4.12 -5.31 -0.74
C VAL A 33 -2.92 -4.81 -1.51
N ASN A 34 -3.09 -4.59 -2.81
CA ASN A 34 -2.04 -4.12 -3.70
C ASN A 34 -2.28 -2.66 -4.07
N HIS A 35 -1.38 -1.77 -3.66
CA HIS A 35 -1.35 -0.37 -4.09
C HIS A 35 -2.65 0.43 -3.91
N LEU A 36 -3.42 0.15 -2.85
CA LEU A 36 -4.69 0.79 -2.59
C LEU A 36 -4.52 2.31 -2.42
N SER A 37 -5.29 3.06 -3.19
CA SER A 37 -5.41 4.50 -3.04
C SER A 37 -6.87 4.87 -2.83
N LYS A 38 -7.16 5.59 -1.75
CA LYS A 38 -8.51 6.07 -1.43
C LYS A 38 -8.53 7.57 -1.54
N VAL A 39 -9.39 8.09 -2.41
CA VAL A 39 -9.59 9.54 -2.58
C VAL A 39 -11.06 9.84 -2.37
N TYR A 40 -11.36 10.73 -1.44
CA TYR A 40 -12.69 11.29 -1.27
C TYR A 40 -12.80 12.58 -2.07
N GLN A 41 -13.94 12.76 -2.74
CA GLN A 41 -14.28 14.00 -3.39
C GLN A 41 -15.42 14.67 -2.62
N ASN A 42 -15.23 15.95 -2.26
CA ASN A 42 -16.28 16.77 -1.68
C ASN A 42 -16.29 18.13 -2.40
N LEU A 43 -17.39 18.41 -3.12
CA LEU A 43 -17.51 19.55 -4.03
C LEU A 43 -16.29 19.62 -4.97
N ASN A 44 -15.51 20.71 -4.89
CA ASN A 44 -14.33 20.96 -5.71
C ASN A 44 -13.02 20.49 -5.05
N LYS A 45 -13.07 19.85 -3.87
CA LYS A 45 -11.88 19.37 -3.15
C LYS A 45 -11.74 17.86 -3.29
N ARG A 46 -10.52 17.41 -3.60
CA ARG A 46 -10.13 15.99 -3.53
C ARG A 46 -9.19 15.81 -2.34
N VAL A 47 -9.48 14.82 -1.51
CA VAL A 47 -8.67 14.47 -0.34
C VAL A 47 -8.22 13.03 -0.48
N GLN A 48 -6.91 12.82 -0.63
CA GLN A 48 -6.32 11.48 -0.64
C GLN A 48 -6.20 10.99 0.81
N ALA A 49 -7.06 10.04 1.18
CA ALA A 49 -7.08 9.43 2.51
C ALA A 49 -6.09 8.27 2.63
N VAL A 50 -5.82 7.57 1.54
CA VAL A 50 -4.83 6.48 1.49
C VAL A 50 -3.98 6.64 0.24
N LYS A 51 -2.66 6.52 0.38
CA LYS A 51 -1.69 6.65 -0.71
C LYS A 51 -0.94 5.33 -0.94
N ARG A 52 -1.37 4.59 -1.97
CA ARG A 52 -0.73 3.36 -2.47
C ARG A 52 -0.36 2.33 -1.39
N LEU A 53 -1.24 2.09 -0.42
CA LEU A 53 -1.02 1.08 0.62
C LEU A 53 -0.88 -0.31 -0.01
N SER A 54 0.21 -1.03 0.33
CA SER A 54 0.34 -2.46 0.04
C SER A 54 0.53 -3.20 1.36
N VAL A 55 -0.23 -4.27 1.58
CA VAL A 55 -0.16 -5.09 2.79
C VAL A 55 -0.73 -6.48 2.51
N GLY A 56 -0.11 -7.50 3.08
CA GLY A 56 -0.66 -8.84 3.18
C GLY A 56 -1.08 -9.15 4.63
N ILE A 57 -2.22 -9.82 4.79
CA ILE A 57 -2.74 -10.26 6.09
C ILE A 57 -2.63 -11.79 6.13
N PRO A 58 -1.74 -12.36 6.96
CA PRO A 58 -1.63 -13.79 7.18
C PRO A 58 -2.89 -14.39 7.82
N ALA A 59 -3.02 -15.71 7.77
CA ALA A 59 -4.10 -16.38 8.50
C ALA A 59 -3.88 -16.26 10.02
N GLY A 60 -4.90 -15.80 10.75
CA GLY A 60 -4.88 -15.71 12.22
C GLY A 60 -4.49 -14.35 12.80
N GLU A 61 -4.27 -13.33 11.97
CA GLU A 61 -4.21 -11.92 12.40
C GLU A 61 -5.58 -11.27 12.60
#